data_AF-A0A3D3KJ64-F1
#
_entry.id   AF-A0A3D3KJ64-F1
#
_cell.length_a   1.000
_cell.length_b   1.000
_cell.length_c   1.000
_cell.angle_alpha   90.00
_cell.angle_beta   90.00
_cell.angle_gamma   90.00
#
_symmetry.space_group_name_H-M   'P 1'
#
loop_
_entity.id
_entity.type
_entity.pdbx_description
1 polymer ?
#
loop_
_entity_poly.entity_id
_entity_poly.type
_entity_poly.pdbx_seq_one_letter_code
_entity_poly.pdbx_strand_id
1 'polypeptide(L)'
;MRRYINIMGNGHKKVSASALLLVATSTVMACSQPDTSVSNSTQTEPTLATKSAQIEQPQPQMMSVSANSGTGSTILQNVSATVYKDANCGCCKEWVGYAEGHGLSATAQDVTDLSLFKERYGVPQQMRSCHTTVTTNGYVFEGHVPAKYMAQFLANPPTDSIGLAVPSMPVGSPGMEYQDKFMPYKVMQLNKDGSTQVYAAIESPAQQM
;
A
#
# COMPACT_ATOMS: atom_id res chain seq x y z
N MET A 1 -46.33 4.65 26.44
CA MET A 1 -46.03 4.08 27.77
C MET A 1 -46.15 2.56 27.72
N ARG A 2 -45.04 1.83 27.66
CA ARG A 2 -44.95 0.42 28.09
C ARG A 2 -43.50 0.19 28.50
N ARG A 3 -43.32 0.06 29.81
CA ARG A 3 -42.05 -0.21 30.49
C ARG A 3 -41.74 -1.69 30.33
N TYR A 4 -40.52 -2.03 29.94
CA TYR A 4 -39.92 -3.32 30.22
C TYR A 4 -38.64 -3.09 31.03
N ILE A 5 -38.57 -3.79 32.16
CA ILE A 5 -37.59 -3.64 33.23
C ILE A 5 -36.90 -5.01 33.38
N ASN A 6 -35.59 -4.97 33.63
CA ASN A 6 -34.70 -6.02 34.15
C ASN A 6 -34.43 -7.20 33.19
N ILE A 7 -33.24 -7.81 33.15
CA ILE A 7 -32.47 -8.36 34.27
C ILE A 7 -30.96 -8.33 33.97
N MET A 8 -30.16 -7.99 34.98
CA MET A 8 -28.71 -8.09 35.01
C MET A 8 -28.24 -9.55 35.03
N GLY A 9 -27.25 -9.87 34.20
CA GLY A 9 -26.45 -11.09 34.28
C GLY A 9 -24.98 -10.73 34.50
N ASN A 10 -24.57 -10.66 35.77
CA ASN A 10 -23.19 -10.44 36.18
C ASN A 10 -22.43 -11.79 36.13
N GLY A 11 -21.35 -11.85 35.34
CA GLY A 11 -20.57 -13.06 35.13
C GLY A 11 -19.08 -12.80 35.27
N HIS A 12 -18.62 -12.42 36.47
CA HIS A 12 -17.20 -12.41 36.81
C HIS A 12 -16.68 -13.85 36.92
N LYS A 13 -15.76 -14.25 36.03
CA LYS A 13 -14.80 -15.33 36.32
C LYS A 13 -13.40 -14.76 36.38
N LYS A 14 -12.87 -14.76 37.62
CA LYS A 14 -11.46 -14.55 37.96
C LYS A 14 -10.69 -15.87 37.73
N VAL A 15 -9.37 -15.78 37.94
CA VAL A 15 -8.35 -16.84 38.13
C VAL A 15 -7.85 -17.43 36.79
N SER A 16 -6.56 -17.55 36.49
CA SER A 16 -5.36 -17.67 37.33
C SER A 16 -4.13 -17.13 36.60
N ALA A 17 -3.29 -16.37 37.31
CA ALA A 17 -1.92 -16.14 36.90
C ALA A 17 -1.10 -17.41 37.19
N SER A 18 -0.45 -17.97 36.18
CA SER A 18 0.67 -18.89 36.37
C SER A 18 1.85 -18.35 35.58
N ALA A 19 2.68 -17.60 36.30
CA ALA A 19 4.05 -17.36 35.90
C ALA A 19 4.81 -18.70 36.05
N LEU A 20 5.34 -19.21 34.94
CA LEU A 20 6.36 -20.24 34.94
C LEU A 20 7.54 -19.69 34.13
N LEU A 21 8.54 -19.22 34.88
CA LEU A 21 9.90 -19.01 34.39
C LEU A 21 10.43 -20.36 33.90
N LEU A 22 10.79 -20.44 32.62
CA LEU A 22 11.76 -21.42 32.14
C LEU A 22 12.85 -20.66 31.39
N VAL A 23 13.94 -20.43 32.12
CA VAL A 23 15.22 -20.00 31.57
C VAL A 23 15.82 -21.21 30.86
N ALA A 24 15.89 -21.16 29.53
CA ALA A 24 16.68 -22.11 28.74
C ALA A 24 17.69 -21.31 27.92
N THR A 25 18.86 -21.09 28.51
CA THR A 25 20.07 -20.64 27.82
C THR A 25 20.53 -21.75 26.88
N SER A 26 20.49 -21.51 25.58
CA SER A 26 21.16 -22.35 24.59
C SER A 26 22.07 -21.46 23.75
N THR A 27 23.34 -21.47 24.14
CA THR A 27 24.46 -20.92 23.39
C THR A 27 24.63 -21.72 22.10
N VAL A 28 24.40 -21.08 20.95
CA VAL A 28 24.81 -21.65 19.66
C VAL A 28 26.20 -21.16 19.29
N MET A 29 26.98 -22.15 18.88
CA MET A 29 28.41 -22.16 18.64
C MET A 29 28.75 -21.34 17.38
N ALA A 30 29.61 -20.34 17.52
CA ALA A 30 30.21 -19.65 16.39
C ALA A 30 31.36 -20.52 15.83
N CYS A 31 31.18 -21.05 14.62
CA CYS A 31 32.27 -21.67 13.87
C CYS A 31 32.89 -20.61 12.96
N SER A 32 34.07 -20.11 13.35
CA SER A 32 35.00 -19.39 12.49
C SER A 32 35.86 -20.38 11.70
N GLN A 33 35.94 -20.22 10.39
CA GLN A 33 37.15 -20.57 9.63
C GLN A 33 37.42 -19.48 8.57
N PRO A 34 38.70 -19.14 8.34
CA PRO A 34 39.14 -18.20 7.32
C PRO A 34 39.50 -18.93 6.03
N ASP A 35 39.24 -18.32 4.88
CA ASP A 35 39.91 -18.71 3.64
C ASP A 35 40.54 -17.49 2.99
N THR A 36 41.83 -17.36 3.22
CA THR A 36 42.76 -16.62 2.38
C THR A 36 43.06 -17.44 1.14
N SER A 37 42.76 -16.91 -0.05
CA SER A 37 43.50 -17.26 -1.26
C SER A 37 44.02 -16.00 -1.93
N VAL A 38 45.35 -15.85 -1.85
CA VAL A 38 46.17 -14.91 -2.59
C VAL A 38 46.58 -15.60 -3.88
N SER A 39 46.47 -14.90 -5.02
CA SER A 39 47.50 -14.78 -6.08
C SER A 39 46.81 -14.24 -7.34
N ASN A 40 46.96 -12.96 -7.69
CA ASN A 40 48.14 -12.26 -8.22
C ASN A 40 48.25 -12.34 -9.76
N SER A 41 48.61 -11.18 -10.30
CA SER A 41 49.18 -10.89 -11.63
C SER A 41 48.20 -10.45 -12.72
N THR A 42 48.42 -9.44 -13.56
CA THR A 42 49.44 -8.38 -13.72
C THR A 42 49.16 -7.78 -15.13
N GLN A 43 49.49 -6.48 -15.34
CA GLN A 43 49.77 -5.83 -16.66
C GLN A 43 48.57 -5.55 -17.61
N THR A 44 48.41 -4.44 -18.34
CA THR A 44 49.14 -3.18 -18.57
C THR A 44 48.17 -2.18 -19.23
N GLU A 45 48.38 -0.89 -18.98
CA GLU A 45 47.99 0.30 -19.76
C GLU A 45 48.16 0.21 -21.30
N PRO A 46 47.87 1.26 -22.11
CA PRO A 46 46.91 2.37 -22.00
C PRO A 46 46.13 2.58 -23.34
N THR A 47 45.04 3.36 -23.36
CA THR A 47 44.59 4.02 -24.60
C THR A 47 43.94 5.37 -24.33
N LEU A 48 44.76 6.39 -24.59
CA LEU A 48 44.46 7.58 -25.38
C LEU A 48 43.27 8.45 -24.98
N ALA A 49 43.62 9.51 -24.25
CA ALA A 49 42.88 10.76 -24.18
C ALA A 49 42.56 11.28 -25.59
N THR A 50 41.29 11.45 -25.91
CA THR A 50 40.83 12.27 -27.03
C THR A 50 40.20 13.55 -26.47
N LYS A 51 40.79 14.64 -26.93
CA LYS A 51 40.62 16.03 -26.56
C LYS A 51 39.23 16.54 -26.92
N SER A 52 38.64 17.24 -25.96
CA SER A 52 37.45 18.08 -26.10
C SER A 52 37.63 19.14 -27.18
N ALA A 53 36.61 19.29 -28.04
CA ALA A 53 36.37 20.49 -28.83
C ALA A 53 34.87 20.81 -28.75
N GLN A 54 34.59 21.96 -28.15
CA GLN A 54 33.26 22.55 -28.08
C GLN A 54 32.85 23.07 -29.45
N ILE A 55 31.59 22.85 -29.82
CA ILE A 55 30.89 23.68 -30.80
C ILE A 55 29.55 24.03 -30.18
N GLU A 56 29.46 25.28 -29.75
CA GLU A 56 28.26 25.97 -29.34
C GLU A 56 27.47 26.35 -30.60
N GLN A 57 26.20 25.95 -30.68
CA GLN A 57 25.26 26.47 -31.67
C GLN A 57 23.92 26.82 -31.01
N PRO A 58 23.26 27.89 -31.51
CA PRO A 58 22.37 28.73 -30.73
C PRO A 58 20.95 28.17 -30.66
N GLN A 59 20.36 28.34 -29.48
CA GLN A 59 18.99 28.02 -29.13
C GLN A 59 17.97 28.81 -29.97
N PRO A 60 17.07 28.17 -30.72
CA PRO A 60 15.85 28.81 -31.19
C PRO A 60 14.91 28.98 -30.00
N GLN A 61 14.61 30.23 -29.66
CA GLN A 61 13.57 30.59 -28.70
C GLN A 61 12.22 30.21 -29.31
N MET A 62 11.72 29.01 -28.98
CA MET A 62 10.33 28.67 -29.24
C MET A 62 9.47 29.22 -28.10
N MET A 63 8.49 30.00 -28.52
CA MET A 63 7.46 30.63 -27.73
C MET A 63 6.84 29.63 -26.75
N SER A 64 6.77 30.02 -25.48
CA SER A 64 6.04 29.31 -24.42
C SER A 64 4.56 29.21 -24.78
N VAL A 65 4.17 28.08 -25.35
CA VAL A 65 2.78 27.63 -25.27
C VAL A 65 2.58 27.10 -23.85
N SER A 66 1.80 27.81 -23.05
CA SER A 66 1.23 27.27 -21.81
C SER A 66 0.37 26.06 -22.18
N ALA A 67 0.98 24.88 -22.19
CA ALA A 67 0.27 23.62 -22.14
C ALA A 67 -0.34 23.50 -20.75
N ASN A 68 -1.55 24.04 -20.56
CA ASN A 68 -2.45 23.60 -19.51
C ASN A 68 -2.94 22.20 -19.87
N SER A 69 -2.07 21.21 -19.69
CA SER A 69 -2.34 19.80 -19.94
C SER A 69 -2.04 19.03 -18.66
N GLY A 70 -3.07 18.95 -17.82
CA GLY A 70 -3.06 18.21 -16.58
C GLY A 70 -4.47 18.13 -16.03
N THR A 71 -5.40 17.55 -16.78
CA THR A 71 -6.67 17.07 -16.22
C THR A 71 -6.40 15.85 -15.35
N GLY A 72 -5.54 15.98 -14.34
CA GLY A 72 -5.51 15.06 -13.22
C GLY A 72 -6.83 15.25 -12.49
N SER A 73 -7.61 14.20 -12.37
CA SER A 73 -8.85 14.21 -11.61
C SER A 73 -8.50 14.45 -10.14
N THR A 74 -8.68 15.66 -9.60
CA THR A 74 -8.30 16.01 -8.21
C THR A 74 -9.31 15.49 -7.18
N ILE A 75 -9.84 14.29 -7.39
CA ILE A 75 -10.96 13.73 -6.60
C ILE A 75 -10.57 13.38 -5.16
N LEU A 76 -9.29 13.15 -4.89
CA LEU A 76 -8.75 12.90 -3.54
C LEU A 76 -7.99 14.11 -2.98
N GLN A 77 -8.19 15.30 -3.56
CA GLN A 77 -7.58 16.52 -3.07
C GLN A 77 -7.89 16.72 -1.57
N ASN A 78 -6.85 17.08 -0.80
CA ASN A 78 -6.89 17.26 0.65
C ASN A 78 -7.05 15.96 1.47
N VAL A 79 -6.96 14.80 0.85
CA VAL A 79 -6.83 13.52 1.56
C VAL A 79 -5.35 13.22 1.71
N SER A 80 -4.89 13.03 2.95
CA SER A 80 -3.54 12.56 3.25
C SER A 80 -3.58 11.14 3.81
N ALA A 81 -2.64 10.30 3.41
CA ALA A 81 -2.58 8.91 3.84
C ALA A 81 -1.15 8.36 3.89
N THR A 82 -0.93 7.39 4.77
CA THR A 82 0.28 6.55 4.77
C THR A 82 -0.01 5.24 4.05
N VAL A 83 0.90 4.82 3.17
CA VAL A 83 0.78 3.57 2.42
C VAL A 83 1.86 2.61 2.88
N TYR A 84 1.47 1.58 3.63
CA TYR A 84 2.36 0.51 4.09
C TYR A 84 2.51 -0.54 3.00
N LYS A 85 3.74 -0.80 2.55
CA LYS A 85 4.04 -1.76 1.48
C LYS A 85 5.39 -2.44 1.66
N ASP A 86 5.62 -3.49 0.89
CA ASP A 86 6.97 -4.02 0.70
C ASP A 86 7.79 -3.12 -0.25
N ALA A 87 9.08 -2.97 0.01
CA ALA A 87 9.99 -2.13 -0.78
C ALA A 87 10.08 -2.57 -2.25
N ASN A 88 9.99 -3.88 -2.50
CA ASN A 88 10.16 -4.51 -3.81
C ASN A 88 8.83 -4.77 -4.54
N CYS A 89 7.70 -4.31 -4.00
CA CYS A 89 6.39 -4.46 -4.64
C CYS A 89 6.18 -3.41 -5.75
N GLY A 90 6.43 -3.79 -7.00
CA GLY A 90 6.26 -2.91 -8.17
C GLY A 90 4.84 -2.38 -8.35
N CYS A 91 3.82 -3.25 -8.30
CA CYS A 91 2.42 -2.83 -8.46
C CYS A 91 1.93 -1.90 -7.33
N CYS A 92 2.45 -2.06 -6.11
CA CYS A 92 2.17 -1.15 -5.01
C CYS A 92 2.71 0.26 -5.30
N LYS A 93 3.89 0.36 -5.93
CA LYS A 93 4.46 1.65 -6.35
C LYS A 93 3.63 2.30 -7.45
N GLU A 94 3.18 1.52 -8.44
CA GLU A 94 2.31 2.02 -9.50
C GLU A 94 0.96 2.52 -8.95
N TRP A 95 0.37 1.78 -8.00
CA TRP A 95 -0.87 2.22 -7.34
C TRP A 95 -0.70 3.53 -6.57
N VAL A 96 0.44 3.72 -5.87
CA VAL A 96 0.74 5.00 -5.20
C VAL A 96 0.80 6.14 -6.20
N GLY A 97 1.51 5.96 -7.33
CA GLY A 97 1.57 6.97 -8.39
C GLY A 97 0.21 7.27 -9.00
N TYR A 98 -0.63 6.24 -9.22
CA TYR A 98 -2.03 6.39 -9.63
C TYR A 98 -2.83 7.24 -8.64
N ALA A 99 -2.73 6.94 -7.34
CA ALA A 99 -3.47 7.64 -6.29
C ALA A 99 -3.02 9.10 -6.14
N GLU A 100 -1.70 9.36 -6.20
CA GLU A 100 -1.13 10.71 -6.24
C GLU A 100 -1.60 11.49 -7.47
N GLY A 101 -1.66 10.84 -8.64
CA GLY A 101 -2.22 11.41 -9.86
C GLY A 101 -3.71 11.80 -9.75
N HIS A 102 -4.42 11.23 -8.76
CA HIS A 102 -5.81 11.58 -8.41
C HIS A 102 -5.92 12.57 -7.23
N GLY A 103 -4.80 13.15 -6.79
CA GLY A 103 -4.73 14.19 -5.77
C GLY A 103 -4.55 13.69 -4.33
N LEU A 104 -4.33 12.38 -4.11
CA LEU A 104 -4.00 11.85 -2.78
C LEU A 104 -2.60 12.33 -2.36
N SER A 105 -2.49 12.92 -1.17
CA SER A 105 -1.19 13.18 -0.54
C SER A 105 -0.71 11.90 0.16
N ALA A 106 -0.03 11.04 -0.59
CA ALA A 106 0.46 9.75 -0.09
C ALA A 106 1.86 9.86 0.53
N THR A 107 2.09 9.13 1.62
CA THR A 107 3.41 8.86 2.19
C THR A 107 3.65 7.37 2.16
N ALA A 108 4.47 6.88 1.23
CA ALA A 108 4.83 5.47 1.17
C ALA A 108 5.79 5.11 2.32
N GLN A 109 5.51 4.01 3.01
CA GLN A 109 6.35 3.44 4.06
C GLN A 109 6.65 1.98 3.74
N ASP A 110 7.94 1.72 3.51
CA ASP A 110 8.45 0.38 3.28
C ASP A 110 8.64 -0.35 4.60
N VAL A 111 7.96 -1.48 4.75
CA VAL A 111 7.92 -2.24 6.01
C VAL A 111 8.36 -3.68 5.76
N THR A 112 9.14 -4.24 6.68
CA THR A 112 9.60 -5.63 6.61
C THR A 112 8.46 -6.62 6.85
N ASP A 113 7.55 -6.30 7.78
CA ASP A 113 6.40 -7.14 8.10
C ASP A 113 5.10 -6.35 7.95
N LEU A 114 4.51 -6.47 6.76
CA LEU A 114 3.24 -5.82 6.44
C LEU A 114 2.07 -6.43 7.21
N SER A 115 2.17 -7.68 7.67
CA SER A 115 1.08 -8.37 8.36
C SER A 115 0.70 -7.68 9.68
N LEU A 116 1.69 -7.14 10.39
CA LEU A 116 1.50 -6.36 11.62
C LEU A 116 0.63 -5.11 11.40
N PHE A 117 0.77 -4.45 10.25
CA PHE A 117 -0.05 -3.28 9.92
C PHE A 117 -1.47 -3.70 9.53
N LYS A 118 -1.62 -4.79 8.78
CA LYS A 118 -2.93 -5.36 8.45
C LYS A 118 -3.71 -5.75 9.71
N GLU A 119 -3.06 -6.39 10.68
CA GLU A 119 -3.64 -6.68 11.99
C GLU A 119 -3.96 -5.40 12.78
N ARG A 120 -3.01 -4.46 12.87
CA ARG A 120 -3.19 -3.19 13.60
C ARG A 120 -4.41 -2.42 13.12
N TYR A 121 -4.65 -2.40 11.81
CA TYR A 121 -5.76 -1.67 11.20
C TYR A 121 -7.00 -2.52 10.96
N GLY A 122 -7.06 -3.73 11.51
CA GLY A 122 -8.27 -4.56 11.51
C GLY A 122 -8.65 -5.13 10.14
N VAL A 123 -7.69 -5.27 9.22
CA VAL A 123 -7.94 -5.86 7.90
C VAL A 123 -8.15 -7.38 8.04
N PRO A 124 -9.35 -7.91 7.72
CA PRO A 124 -9.64 -9.34 7.81
C PRO A 124 -8.75 -10.15 6.87
N GLN A 125 -8.35 -11.35 7.28
CA GLN A 125 -7.42 -12.21 6.50
C GLN A 125 -7.87 -12.42 5.05
N GLN A 126 -9.16 -12.67 4.84
CA GLN A 126 -9.76 -12.90 3.52
C GLN A 126 -9.77 -11.66 2.62
N MET A 127 -9.57 -10.46 3.19
CA MET A 127 -9.57 -9.18 2.47
C MET A 127 -8.16 -8.67 2.14
N ARG A 128 -7.12 -9.37 2.59
CA ARG A 128 -5.73 -8.90 2.47
C ARG A 128 -5.24 -8.83 1.02
N SER A 129 -4.39 -7.86 0.77
CA SER A 129 -3.73 -7.56 -0.50
C SER A 129 -2.25 -7.15 -0.26
N CYS A 130 -1.59 -6.60 -1.28
CA CYS A 130 -0.16 -6.30 -1.30
C CYS A 130 0.26 -5.04 -0.52
N HIS A 131 -0.68 -4.13 -0.22
CA HIS A 131 -0.41 -2.92 0.56
C HIS A 131 -1.64 -2.50 1.37
N THR A 132 -1.43 -1.66 2.39
CA THR A 132 -2.49 -1.09 3.23
C THR A 132 -2.31 0.42 3.30
N THR A 133 -3.32 1.15 2.87
CA THR A 133 -3.35 2.62 2.92
C THR A 133 -4.21 3.08 4.09
N VAL A 134 -3.71 4.00 4.90
CA VAL A 134 -4.44 4.53 6.06
C VAL A 134 -4.45 6.05 5.99
N THR A 135 -5.65 6.64 5.89
CA THR A 135 -5.82 8.10 5.89
C THR A 135 -5.51 8.70 7.26
N THR A 136 -5.22 10.00 7.30
CA THR A 136 -5.04 10.75 8.56
C THR A 136 -6.29 10.71 9.46
N ASN A 137 -7.46 10.50 8.88
CA ASN A 137 -8.74 10.33 9.59
C ASN A 137 -9.00 8.88 10.05
N GLY A 138 -8.06 7.95 9.78
CA GLY A 138 -8.12 6.57 10.25
C GLY A 138 -8.84 5.57 9.34
N TYR A 139 -9.35 5.99 8.17
CA TYR A 139 -9.94 5.06 7.20
C TYR A 139 -8.89 4.25 6.46
N VAL A 140 -9.20 2.98 6.22
CA VAL A 140 -8.32 1.95 5.66
C VAL A 140 -8.71 1.62 4.22
N PHE A 141 -7.75 1.67 3.30
CA PHE A 141 -7.92 1.21 1.93
C PHE A 141 -6.91 0.09 1.67
N GLU A 142 -7.41 -1.13 1.55
CA GLU A 142 -6.59 -2.34 1.41
C GLU A 142 -6.50 -2.76 -0.06
N GLY A 143 -5.27 -2.85 -0.58
CA GLY A 143 -5.02 -3.25 -1.96
C GLY A 143 -5.42 -2.22 -3.01
N HIS A 144 -5.61 -2.69 -4.24
CA HIS A 144 -5.76 -1.86 -5.44
C HIS A 144 -7.16 -1.23 -5.57
N VAL A 145 -7.59 -0.47 -4.56
CA VAL A 145 -8.88 0.25 -4.55
C VAL A 145 -8.80 1.45 -5.52
N PRO A 146 -9.78 1.63 -6.43
CA PRO A 146 -9.80 2.82 -7.29
C PRO A 146 -10.12 4.11 -6.54
N ALA A 147 -9.48 5.21 -6.95
CA ALA A 147 -9.58 6.51 -6.29
C ALA A 147 -11.02 7.04 -6.25
N LYS A 148 -11.82 6.75 -7.28
CA LYS A 148 -13.26 7.06 -7.30
C LYS A 148 -14.01 6.49 -6.10
N TYR A 149 -13.78 5.22 -5.78
CA TYR A 149 -14.49 4.58 -4.66
C TYR A 149 -13.94 5.03 -3.31
N MET A 150 -12.64 5.36 -3.24
CA MET A 150 -12.07 6.03 -2.07
C MET A 150 -12.76 7.38 -1.82
N ALA A 151 -12.90 8.22 -2.86
CA ALA A 151 -13.54 9.53 -2.76
C ALA A 151 -15.02 9.41 -2.36
N GLN A 152 -15.77 8.51 -3.00
CA GLN A 152 -17.17 8.24 -2.66
C GLN A 152 -17.34 7.80 -1.20
N PHE A 153 -16.48 6.89 -0.73
CA PHE A 153 -16.49 6.44 0.65
C PHE A 153 -16.20 7.58 1.61
N LEU A 154 -15.16 8.39 1.35
CA LEU A 154 -14.78 9.50 2.24
C LEU A 154 -15.82 10.62 2.29
N ALA A 155 -16.60 10.81 1.22
CA ALA A 155 -17.68 11.81 1.17
C ALA A 155 -18.87 11.42 2.06
N ASN A 156 -19.17 10.12 2.20
CA ASN A 156 -20.24 9.62 3.06
C ASN A 156 -19.89 8.24 3.64
N PRO A 157 -19.00 8.18 4.65
CA PRO A 157 -18.53 6.91 5.20
C PRO A 157 -19.69 6.13 5.82
N PRO A 158 -19.96 4.87 5.40
CA PRO A 158 -20.96 4.04 6.02
C PRO A 158 -20.72 3.87 7.53
N THR A 159 -21.79 3.86 8.31
CA THR A 159 -21.69 3.63 9.76
C THR A 159 -21.00 2.30 10.04
N ASP A 160 -20.10 2.32 11.01
CA ASP A 160 -19.29 1.16 11.43
C ASP A 160 -18.36 0.55 10.39
N SER A 161 -18.18 1.22 9.25
CA SER A 161 -17.10 0.89 8.33
C SER A 161 -15.76 1.43 8.82
N ILE A 162 -14.70 0.67 8.54
CA ILE A 162 -13.31 1.11 8.68
C ILE A 162 -12.69 1.50 7.34
N GLY A 163 -13.32 1.12 6.23
CA GLY A 163 -12.84 1.46 4.89
C GLY A 163 -13.20 0.45 3.81
N LEU A 164 -12.38 0.36 2.76
CA LEU A 164 -12.61 -0.48 1.59
C LEU A 164 -11.42 -1.41 1.32
N ALA A 165 -11.66 -2.51 0.62
CA ALA A 165 -10.64 -3.45 0.18
C ALA A 165 -10.87 -3.93 -1.25
N VAL A 166 -9.79 -4.15 -1.98
CA VAL A 166 -9.76 -5.02 -3.16
C VAL A 166 -8.83 -6.19 -2.81
N PRO A 167 -9.38 -7.38 -2.47
CA PRO A 167 -8.58 -8.51 -2.04
C PRO A 167 -7.73 -9.08 -3.17
N SER A 168 -6.64 -9.76 -2.81
CA SER A 168 -5.67 -10.31 -3.78
C SER A 168 -5.08 -9.20 -4.67
N MET A 169 -4.85 -9.44 -5.96
CA MET A 169 -4.32 -8.46 -6.91
C MET A 169 -4.93 -8.71 -8.31
N PRO A 170 -6.19 -8.29 -8.56
CA PRO A 170 -6.85 -8.52 -9.84
C PRO A 170 -6.12 -7.82 -10.98
N VAL A 171 -5.88 -8.54 -12.08
CA VAL A 171 -5.27 -7.94 -13.27
C VAL A 171 -6.20 -6.87 -13.84
N GLY A 172 -5.67 -5.68 -14.09
CA GLY A 172 -6.42 -4.54 -14.60
C GLY A 172 -7.01 -3.61 -13.54
N SER A 173 -6.89 -3.91 -12.23
CA SER A 173 -7.11 -2.90 -11.17
C SER A 173 -5.99 -1.84 -11.19
N PRO A 174 -6.14 -0.67 -10.53
CA PRO A 174 -5.16 0.41 -10.67
C PRO A 174 -3.79 -0.01 -10.16
N GLY A 175 -2.72 0.19 -10.94
CA GLY A 175 -1.38 -0.31 -10.66
C GLY A 175 -1.15 -1.81 -10.94
N MET A 176 -2.16 -2.52 -11.45
CA MET A 176 -2.10 -3.91 -11.91
C MET A 176 -2.50 -4.04 -13.40
N GLU A 177 -2.46 -2.93 -14.15
CA GLU A 177 -2.76 -2.91 -15.58
C GLU A 177 -1.78 -3.79 -16.36
N TYR A 178 -2.29 -4.55 -17.33
CA TYR A 178 -1.46 -5.41 -18.16
C TYR A 178 -2.08 -5.58 -19.54
N GLN A 179 -1.56 -4.83 -20.53
CA GLN A 179 -2.08 -4.82 -21.90
C GLN A 179 -3.61 -4.58 -21.88
N ASP A 180 -4.37 -5.33 -22.68
CA ASP A 180 -5.83 -5.24 -22.76
C ASP A 180 -6.53 -6.23 -21.79
N LYS A 181 -5.81 -6.81 -20.81
CA LYS A 181 -6.39 -7.77 -19.88
C LYS A 181 -7.08 -7.07 -18.72
N PHE A 182 -8.28 -7.53 -18.41
CA PHE A 182 -9.05 -7.06 -17.26
C PHE A 182 -9.76 -8.25 -16.59
N MET A 183 -9.60 -8.38 -15.28
CA MET A 183 -10.30 -9.36 -14.46
C MET A 183 -11.38 -8.64 -13.65
N PRO A 184 -12.67 -8.95 -13.83
CA PRO A 184 -13.72 -8.41 -12.98
C PRO A 184 -13.47 -8.68 -11.50
N TYR A 185 -13.72 -7.67 -10.67
CA TYR A 185 -13.47 -7.74 -9.24
C TYR A 185 -14.48 -6.93 -8.45
N LYS A 186 -14.43 -7.08 -7.13
CA LYS A 186 -15.31 -6.36 -6.21
C LYS A 186 -14.49 -5.48 -5.29
N VAL A 187 -14.99 -4.28 -5.07
CA VAL A 187 -14.57 -3.43 -3.95
C VAL A 187 -15.44 -3.82 -2.76
N MET A 188 -14.81 -4.22 -1.67
CA MET A 188 -15.44 -4.71 -0.46
C MET A 188 -15.41 -3.63 0.61
N GLN A 189 -16.52 -3.37 1.29
CA GLN A 189 -16.54 -2.60 2.51
C GLN A 189 -16.04 -3.46 3.68
N LEU A 190 -15.22 -2.87 4.53
CA LEU A 190 -14.71 -3.44 5.77
C LEU A 190 -15.44 -2.81 6.96
N ASN A 191 -15.95 -3.62 7.88
CA ASN A 191 -16.62 -3.16 9.09
C ASN A 191 -15.76 -3.40 10.34
N LYS A 192 -16.01 -2.61 11.40
CA LYS A 192 -15.28 -2.68 12.69
C LYS A 192 -15.39 -4.04 13.38
N ASP A 193 -16.46 -4.78 13.14
CA ASP A 193 -16.69 -6.12 13.69
C ASP A 193 -16.00 -7.24 12.89
N GLY A 194 -15.27 -6.89 11.83
CA GLY A 194 -14.58 -7.82 10.93
C GLY A 194 -15.48 -8.40 9.82
N SER A 195 -16.78 -8.06 9.80
CA SER A 195 -17.66 -8.40 8.69
C SER A 195 -17.34 -7.57 7.45
N THR A 196 -17.77 -8.08 6.29
CA THR A 196 -17.55 -7.40 5.01
C THR A 196 -18.79 -7.51 4.12
N GLN A 197 -18.94 -6.56 3.21
CA GLN A 197 -20.01 -6.57 2.21
C GLN A 197 -19.53 -5.96 0.90
N VAL A 198 -20.20 -6.28 -0.21
CA VAL A 198 -19.84 -5.68 -1.50
C VAL A 198 -20.21 -4.21 -1.49
N TYR A 199 -19.24 -3.34 -1.78
CA TYR A 199 -19.44 -1.90 -1.95
C TYR A 199 -19.70 -1.56 -3.42
N ALA A 200 -18.92 -2.16 -4.33
CA ALA A 200 -19.10 -2.03 -5.77
C ALA A 200 -18.59 -3.27 -6.52
N ALA A 201 -19.18 -3.55 -7.69
CA ALA A 201 -18.67 -4.54 -8.63
C ALA A 201 -18.08 -3.82 -9.85
N ILE A 202 -16.89 -4.23 -10.26
CA ILE A 202 -16.12 -3.68 -11.39
C ILE A 202 -16.03 -4.76 -12.45
N GLU A 203 -16.78 -4.58 -13.53
CA GLU A 203 -16.87 -5.51 -14.66
C GLU A 203 -16.06 -5.01 -15.86
N SER A 204 -15.61 -3.74 -15.83
CA SER A 204 -14.86 -3.10 -16.91
C SER A 204 -13.94 -1.99 -16.41
N PRO A 205 -12.87 -1.63 -17.16
CA PRO A 205 -11.98 -0.52 -16.82
C PRO A 205 -12.70 0.82 -16.61
N ALA A 206 -13.74 1.10 -17.40
CA ALA A 206 -14.48 2.36 -17.33
C ALA A 206 -15.15 2.61 -15.96
N GLN A 207 -15.43 1.55 -15.19
CA GLN A 207 -16.05 1.68 -13.87
C GLN A 207 -15.07 2.16 -12.78
N GLN A 208 -13.76 2.03 -13.02
CA GLN A 208 -12.70 2.45 -12.08
C GLN A 208 -12.45 3.97 -12.07
N MET A 209 -12.88 4.66 -13.13
CA MET A 209 -12.70 6.10 -13.39
C MET A 209 -13.82 6.92 -12.75
#